data_AF-A0A8J5R739-F1
#
_entry.id   AF-A0A8J5R739-F1
#
_cell.length_a   1.000
_cell.length_b   1.000
_cell.length_c   1.000
_cell.angle_alpha   90.00
_cell.angle_beta   90.00
_cell.angle_gamma   90.00
#
_symmetry.space_group_name_H-M   'P 1'
#
loop_
_entity.id
_entity.type
_entity.pdbx_description
1 polymer ?
#
loop_
_entity_poly.entity_id
_entity_poly.type
_entity_poly.pdbx_seq_one_letter_code
_entity_poly.pdbx_strand_id
1 'polypeptide(L)' 'MQLSGGLAVGFCGLAAGFAIGIVGDAGVRGVAQQPRLFVGMILILIFAEVLGLYGLIVGIFLVTKK' A
#
# COMPACT_ATOMS: atom_id res chain seq x y z
N MET A 1 -5.38 22.49 -7.92
CA MET A 1 -4.41 21.72 -7.10
C MET A 1 -4.04 20.36 -7.77
N GLN A 2 -3.72 20.35 -9.08
CA GLN A 2 -3.41 19.07 -9.76
C GLN A 2 -2.05 18.49 -9.35
N LEU A 3 -0.99 19.32 -9.28
CA LEU A 3 0.35 18.84 -8.94
C LEU A 3 0.41 18.26 -7.52
N SER A 4 -0.20 18.93 -6.54
CA SER A 4 -0.25 18.44 -5.15
C SER A 4 -1.07 17.16 -5.01
N GLY A 5 -2.21 17.05 -5.70
CA GLY A 5 -3.00 15.82 -5.73
C GLY A 5 -2.23 14.66 -6.36
N GLY A 6 -1.57 14.88 -7.51
CA GLY A 6 -0.76 13.88 -8.18
C GLY A 6 0.44 13.41 -7.33
N LEU A 7 1.14 14.34 -6.66
CA LEU A 7 2.24 14.01 -5.76
C LEU A 7 1.78 13.20 -4.54
N ALA A 8 0.63 13.54 -3.95
CA ALA A 8 0.07 12.80 -2.82
C ALA A 8 -0.23 11.34 -3.18
N VAL A 9 -0.92 11.09 -4.29
CA VAL A 9 -1.20 9.72 -4.76
C VAL A 9 0.08 8.99 -5.14
N GLY A 10 0.98 9.65 -5.88
CA GLY A 10 2.22 9.05 -6.35
C GLY A 10 3.13 8.58 -5.22
N PHE A 11 3.39 9.42 -4.21
CA PHE A 11 4.24 9.04 -3.07
C PHE A 11 3.58 8.01 -2.16
N CYS A 12 2.27 8.11 -1.90
CA CYS A 12 1.56 7.09 -1.11
C CYS A 12 1.56 5.73 -1.80
N GLY A 13 1.33 5.68 -3.13
CA GLY A 13 1.39 4.45 -3.91
C GLY A 13 2.79 3.84 -3.95
N LEU A 14 3.82 4.67 -4.09
CA LEU A 14 5.22 4.21 -4.04
C LEU A 14 5.57 3.62 -2.68
N ALA A 15 5.18 4.29 -1.59
CA ALA A 15 5.40 3.80 -0.22
C ALA A 15 4.66 2.48 0.05
N ALA A 16 3.40 2.37 -0.38
CA ALA A 16 2.61 1.15 -0.28
C ALA A 16 3.25 -0.01 -1.04
N GLY A 17 3.61 0.21 -2.32
CA GLY A 17 4.28 -0.80 -3.14
C GLY A 17 5.63 -1.25 -2.57
N PHE A 18 6.40 -0.33 -1.99
CA PHE A 18 7.67 -0.66 -1.32
C PHE A 18 7.45 -1.54 -0.08
N ALA A 19 6.46 -1.21 0.77
CA ALA A 19 6.11 -2.01 1.93
C ALA A 19 5.60 -3.40 1.54
N ILE A 20 4.73 -3.48 0.53
CA ILE A 20 4.21 -4.73 -0.04
C ILE A 20 5.35 -5.61 -0.56
N GLY A 21 6.33 -5.04 -1.27
CA GLY A 21 7.48 -5.79 -1.78
C GLY A 21 8.30 -6.45 -0.68
N ILE A 22 8.61 -5.70 0.39
CA ILE A 22 9.40 -6.22 1.54
C ILE A 22 8.61 -7.27 2.32
N VAL A 23 7.35 -6.99 2.63
CA VAL A 23 6.47 -7.94 3.35
C VAL A 23 6.22 -9.19 2.52
N GLY A 24 6.08 -9.05 1.20
CA GLY A 24 5.90 -10.15 0.27
C GLY A 24 7.10 -11.09 0.25
N ASP A 25 8.34 -10.57 0.15
CA ASP A 25 9.55 -11.39 0.18
C ASP A 25 9.68 -12.17 1.50
N ALA A 26 9.55 -11.49 2.64
CA ALA A 26 9.62 -12.11 3.96
C ALA A 26 8.47 -13.11 4.17
N GLY A 27 7.27 -12.75 3.72
CA GLY A 27 6.06 -13.53 3.85
C GLY A 27 6.12 -14.85 3.08
N VAL A 28 6.55 -14.81 1.81
CA VAL A 28 6.67 -16.02 0.98
C VAL A 28 7.71 -16.98 1.58
N ARG A 29 8.85 -16.45 2.05
CA ARG A 29 9.88 -17.26 2.73
C ARG A 29 9.35 -17.88 4.03
N GLY A 30 8.54 -17.14 4.80
CA GLY A 30 7.89 -17.64 6.01
C GLY A 30 6.84 -18.72 5.73
N VAL A 31 5.98 -18.50 4.72
CA VAL A 31 4.94 -19.46 4.30
C VAL A 31 5.57 -20.76 3.78
N ALA A 32 6.72 -20.68 3.11
CA ALA A 32 7.47 -21.86 2.66
C ALA A 32 7.94 -22.75 3.84
N GLN A 33 8.21 -22.16 5.01
CA GLN A 33 8.56 -22.91 6.23
C GLN A 33 7.33 -23.37 7.01
N GLN A 34 6.31 -22.52 7.12
CA GLN A 34 5.07 -22.82 7.84
C GLN A 34 3.84 -22.33 7.05
N PRO A 35 3.11 -23.23 6.36
CA PRO A 35 1.97 -22.86 5.50
C PRO A 35 0.84 -22.13 6.23
N ARG A 36 0.72 -22.34 7.56
CA ARG A 36 -0.29 -21.69 8.40
C ARG A 36 -0.13 -20.16 8.48
N LEU A 37 1.05 -19.63 8.15
CA LEU A 37 1.32 -18.18 8.13
C LEU A 37 0.65 -17.45 6.96
N PHE A 38 0.11 -18.18 5.97
CA PHE A 38 -0.44 -17.60 4.75
C PHE A 38 -1.51 -16.53 5.01
N VAL A 39 -2.45 -16.81 5.91
CA VAL A 39 -3.52 -15.86 6.26
C VAL A 39 -2.97 -14.61 6.94
N GLY A 40 -1.97 -14.76 7.82
CA GLY A 40 -1.30 -13.63 8.48
C GLY A 40 -0.55 -12.74 7.48
N MET A 41 0.15 -13.34 6.51
CA MET A 41 0.80 -12.62 5.43
C MET A 41 -0.20 -11.80 4.61
N ILE A 42 -1.33 -12.40 4.20
CA ILE A 42 -2.38 -11.68 3.44
C ILE A 42 -2.91 -10.49 4.24
N LEU A 43 -3.16 -10.66 5.55
CA LEU A 43 -3.66 -9.59 6.40
C LEU A 43 -2.70 -8.38 6.39
N ILE A 44 -1.39 -8.62 6.51
CA ILE A 44 -0.38 -7.55 6.50
C ILE A 44 -0.33 -6.87 5.14
N LEU A 45 -0.41 -7.62 4.04
CA LEU A 45 -0.42 -7.07 2.68
C LEU A 45 -1.64 -6.16 2.44
N ILE A 46 -2.81 -6.51 2.96
CA ILE A 46 -4.01 -5.66 2.87
C ILE A 46 -3.79 -4.34 3.61
N PHE A 47 -3.25 -4.38 4.84
CA PHE A 47 -2.97 -3.15 5.59
C PHE A 47 -1.91 -2.27 4.92
N ALA A 48 -0.92 -2.86 4.25
CA ALA A 48 0.08 -2.12 3.50
C ALA A 48 -0.55 -1.34 2.32
N GLU A 49 -1.54 -1.92 1.64
CA GLU A 49 -2.19 -1.26 0.49
C GLU A 49 -3.15 -0.13 0.88
N VAL A 50 -3.69 -0.16 2.11
CA VAL A 50 -4.56 0.91 2.62
C VAL A 50 -3.86 2.28 2.59
N LEU A 51 -2.52 2.33 2.69
CA LEU A 51 -1.75 3.55 2.52
C LEU A 51 -1.97 4.21 1.14
N GLY A 52 -2.01 3.41 0.08
CA GLY A 52 -2.27 3.86 -1.29
C GLY A 52 -3.69 4.38 -1.45
N LEU A 53 -4.68 3.68 -0.86
CA LEU A 53 -6.08 4.12 -0.87
C LEU A 53 -6.28 5.46 -0.15
N TYR A 54 -5.61 5.68 0.99
CA TYR A 54 -5.66 6.98 1.66
C TYR A 54 -5.06 8.10 0.80
N GLY A 55 -3.93 7.83 0.14
CA GLY A 55 -3.34 8.77 -0.82
C GLY A 55 -4.32 9.13 -1.95
N LEU A 56 -5.02 8.14 -2.50
CA LEU A 56 -6.03 8.34 -3.54
C LEU A 56 -7.20 9.22 -3.08
N ILE A 57 -7.76 8.94 -1.89
CA ILE A 57 -8.87 9.73 -1.34
C ILE A 57 -8.46 11.19 -1.16
N VAL A 58 -7.26 11.44 -0.61
CA VAL A 58 -6.73 12.80 -0.45
C VAL A 58 -6.48 13.46 -1.80
N GLY A 59 -5.93 12.72 -2.77
CA GLY A 59 -5.70 13.22 -4.13
C GLY A 59 -6.99 13.67 -4.81
N ILE A 60 -8.05 12.86 -4.74
CA ILE A 60 -9.38 13.19 -5.28
C ILE A 60 -9.94 14.42 -4.55
N PHE A 61 -9.83 14.47 -3.22
CA PHE A 61 -10.30 15.61 -2.43
C PHE A 61 -9.61 16.92 -2.84
N LEU A 62 -8.29 16.91 -3.02
CA LEU A 62 -7.50 18.07 -3.44
C LEU A 62 -7.81 18.53 -4.87
N VAL A 63 -8.11 17.61 -5.78
CA VAL A 63 -8.46 17.95 -7.16
C VAL A 63 -9.91 18.43 -7.27
N THR A 64 -10.81 17.90 -6.44
CA THR A 64 -12.24 18.24 -6.43
C THR A 64 -12.51 19.56 -5.71
N LYS A 65 -11.76 19.86 -4.64
CA LYS A 65 -11.77 21.19 -4.04
C LYS A 65 -11.09 22.18 -5.00
N LYS A 66 -11.93 22.98 -5.66
CA LYS A 66 -11.52 24.19 -6.38
C LYS A 66 -10.98 25.23 -5.41
#